data_AF-A0A4D6DN05-F1
#
_entry.id   AF-A0A4D6DN05-F1
#
_cell.length_a   1.000
_cell.length_b   1.000
_cell.length_c   1.000
_cell.angle_alpha   90.00
_cell.angle_beta   90.00
_cell.angle_gamma   90.00
#
_symmetry.space_group_name_H-M   'P 1'
#
loop_
_entity.id
_entity.type
_entity.pdbx_description
1 polymer ?
#
loop_
_entity_poly.entity_id
_entity_poly.type
_entity_poly.pdbx_seq_one_letter_code
_entity_poly.pdbx_strand_id
1 'polypeptide(L)'
;TLTTIELERGHEFVRPTQRATYKFFVFAVVLFLVQVLAGILSAEDFVSGGPGMAMVNVLGIALPFTVVRAWHTILQIYWFFMCWVGYTIFFLPRLSRVPSGQRFLINLLFALCVVVGVGALSGIYLGQLGYLDDTAAYWFGSQGWEFMELGRFWHLLMLGSFVLWIAIIFRGVRPWITKQNMWSVPAWLFYGSGIMVLFLFFGLGATSSGNFAIADYWRWMTVHMWVEVTFEVFTTCIIGYLLVQMGLMNRAMAERVIFLAVMMFLVTAVVGISHN
;
A
#
# COMPACT_ATOMS: atom_id res chain seq x y z
N THR A 1 -4.46 19.27 -27.23
CA THR A 1 -5.62 18.92 -26.41
C THR A 1 -5.64 17.42 -26.25
N LEU A 2 -5.06 16.88 -25.17
CA LEU A 2 -5.05 15.43 -24.95
C LEU A 2 -6.35 15.03 -24.26
N THR A 3 -7.41 14.83 -25.04
CA THR A 3 -8.62 14.13 -24.57
C THR A 3 -8.41 12.63 -24.74
N THR A 4 -9.05 11.84 -23.88
CA THR A 4 -9.00 10.36 -23.89
C THR A 4 -9.32 9.75 -25.26
N ILE A 5 -10.19 10.38 -26.06
CA ILE A 5 -10.54 9.92 -27.42
C ILE A 5 -9.37 10.05 -28.41
N GLU A 6 -8.51 11.05 -28.27
CA GLU A 6 -7.29 11.16 -29.10
C GLU A 6 -6.16 10.24 -28.60
N LEU A 7 -6.16 9.89 -27.31
CA LEU A 7 -5.28 8.85 -26.76
C LEU A 7 -5.72 7.46 -27.23
N GLU A 8 -7.04 7.18 -27.29
CA GLU A 8 -7.62 5.90 -27.68
C GLU A 8 -7.65 5.63 -29.18
N ARG A 9 -7.47 6.64 -30.04
CA ARG A 9 -7.24 6.46 -31.48
C ARG A 9 -5.86 5.82 -31.72
N GLY A 10 -5.80 4.50 -31.53
CA GLY A 10 -4.62 3.65 -31.65
C GLY A 10 -4.42 2.63 -30.52
N HIS A 11 -5.34 2.53 -29.55
CA HIS A 11 -5.22 1.69 -28.34
C HIS A 11 -5.75 0.24 -28.49
N GLU A 12 -5.20 -0.55 -29.40
CA GLU A 12 -5.24 -2.02 -29.25
C GLU A 12 -3.97 -2.57 -28.57
N PHE A 13 -2.89 -1.79 -28.49
CA PHE A 13 -1.60 -2.28 -28.01
C PHE A 13 -1.36 -1.99 -26.53
N VAL A 14 -1.77 -2.92 -25.65
CA VAL A 14 -1.34 -2.95 -24.25
C VAL A 14 0.16 -3.22 -24.19
N ARG A 15 0.96 -2.25 -23.71
CA ARG A 15 2.42 -2.42 -23.64
C ARG A 15 2.78 -3.56 -22.69
N PRO A 16 3.88 -4.31 -22.95
CA PRO A 16 4.30 -5.41 -22.08
C PRO A 16 4.51 -5.02 -20.60
N THR A 17 4.91 -3.77 -20.33
CA THR A 17 5.04 -3.25 -18.96
C THR A 17 3.70 -2.99 -18.28
N GLN A 18 2.66 -2.58 -19.03
CA GLN A 18 1.30 -2.42 -18.51
C GLN A 18 0.66 -3.78 -18.23
N ARG A 19 0.82 -4.75 -19.14
CA ARG A 19 0.35 -6.13 -18.91
C ARG A 19 1.01 -6.76 -17.69
N ALA A 20 2.28 -6.42 -17.42
CA ALA A 20 3.00 -6.90 -16.23
C ALA A 20 2.44 -6.37 -14.90
N THR A 21 1.57 -5.35 -14.90
CA THR A 21 0.92 -4.87 -13.66
C THR A 21 -0.35 -5.65 -13.32
N TYR A 22 -0.94 -6.40 -14.25
CA TYR A 22 -2.21 -7.14 -14.02
C TYR A 22 -2.13 -8.11 -12.86
N LYS A 23 -0.98 -8.77 -12.70
CA LYS A 23 -0.71 -9.65 -11.57
C LYS A 23 -0.78 -8.97 -10.20
N PHE A 24 -0.48 -7.68 -10.09
CA PHE A 24 -0.66 -6.93 -8.83
C PHE A 24 -2.14 -6.81 -8.48
N PHE A 25 -3.00 -6.53 -9.46
CA PHE A 25 -4.44 -6.45 -9.23
C PHE A 25 -5.05 -7.82 -8.91
N VAL A 26 -4.64 -8.88 -9.62
CA VAL A 26 -5.06 -10.25 -9.29
C VAL A 26 -4.64 -10.62 -7.87
N PHE A 27 -3.39 -10.33 -7.51
CA PHE A 27 -2.89 -10.56 -6.15
C PHE A 27 -3.66 -9.76 -5.10
N ALA A 28 -3.96 -8.48 -5.37
CA ALA A 28 -4.78 -7.66 -4.50
C ALA A 28 -6.19 -8.25 -4.29
N VAL A 29 -6.85 -8.75 -5.35
CA VAL A 29 -8.16 -9.41 -5.23
C VAL A 29 -8.07 -10.65 -4.34
N VAL A 30 -7.03 -11.48 -4.50
CA VAL A 30 -6.82 -12.65 -3.64
C VAL A 30 -6.65 -12.22 -2.18
N LEU A 31 -5.78 -11.25 -1.90
CA LEU A 31 -5.55 -10.74 -0.54
C LEU A 31 -6.81 -10.11 0.07
N PHE A 32 -7.61 -9.40 -0.73
CA PHE A 32 -8.89 -8.84 -0.31
C PHE A 32 -9.88 -9.94 0.09
N LEU A 33 -10.00 -11.01 -0.68
CA LEU A 33 -10.87 -12.13 -0.32
C LEU A 33 -10.38 -12.81 0.97
N VAL A 34 -9.07 -13.01 1.14
CA VAL A 34 -8.51 -13.55 2.39
C VAL A 34 -8.79 -12.62 3.57
N GLN A 35 -8.69 -11.30 3.37
CA GLN A 35 -9.00 -10.29 4.39
C GLN A 35 -10.46 -10.32 4.84
N VAL A 36 -11.39 -10.43 3.89
CA VAL A 36 -12.83 -10.55 4.18
C VAL A 36 -13.11 -11.85 4.95
N LEU A 37 -12.51 -12.97 4.53
CA LEU A 37 -12.64 -14.25 5.23
C LEU A 37 -12.09 -14.16 6.66
N ALA A 38 -10.89 -13.58 6.85
CA ALA A 38 -10.33 -13.35 8.17
C ALA A 38 -11.23 -12.48 9.05
N GLY A 39 -11.89 -11.48 8.46
CA GLY A 39 -12.89 -10.64 9.13
C GLY A 39 -14.10 -11.44 9.61
N ILE A 40 -14.68 -12.26 8.73
CA ILE A 40 -15.82 -13.14 9.05
C ILE A 40 -15.43 -14.10 10.18
N LEU A 41 -14.27 -14.75 10.09
CA LEU A 41 -13.78 -15.66 11.12
C LEU A 41 -13.54 -14.95 12.46
N SER A 42 -13.01 -13.73 12.44
CA SER A 42 -12.83 -12.95 13.67
C SER A 42 -14.15 -12.50 14.30
N ALA A 43 -15.16 -12.18 13.48
CA ALA A 43 -16.46 -11.76 13.96
C ALA A 43 -17.25 -12.93 14.57
N GLU A 44 -17.02 -14.15 14.07
CA GLU A 44 -17.66 -15.36 14.56
C GLU A 44 -17.36 -15.63 16.03
N ASP A 45 -16.17 -15.31 16.52
CA ASP A 45 -15.82 -15.50 17.95
C ASP A 45 -16.71 -14.67 18.90
N PHE A 46 -17.46 -13.68 18.37
CA PHE A 46 -18.43 -12.88 19.12
C PHE A 46 -19.89 -13.33 18.97
N VAL A 47 -20.16 -14.35 18.16
CA VAL A 47 -21.51 -14.89 17.93
C VAL A 47 -21.52 -16.42 18.07
N SER A 48 -22.66 -17.00 18.37
CA SER A 48 -22.75 -18.46 18.58
C SER A 48 -22.87 -19.22 17.25
N GLY A 49 -21.77 -19.27 16.48
CA GLY A 49 -21.61 -20.14 15.30
C GLY A 49 -21.31 -19.42 13.98
N GLY A 50 -20.79 -20.19 13.00
CA GLY A 50 -20.39 -19.67 11.70
C GLY A 50 -19.43 -20.61 10.92
N PRO A 51 -18.80 -20.10 9.84
CA PRO A 51 -17.92 -20.90 8.98
C PRO A 51 -16.63 -21.38 9.65
N GLY A 52 -16.13 -20.71 10.68
CA GLY A 52 -14.98 -21.11 11.51
C GLY A 52 -15.26 -22.35 12.33
N MET A 53 -16.44 -22.46 12.97
CA MET A 53 -16.89 -23.67 13.64
C MET A 53 -17.06 -24.83 12.63
N ALA A 54 -17.58 -24.55 11.43
CA ALA A 54 -17.65 -25.55 10.37
C ALA A 54 -16.25 -26.00 9.91
N MET A 55 -15.30 -25.07 9.79
CA MET A 55 -13.90 -25.35 9.46
C MET A 55 -13.24 -26.23 10.54
N VAL A 56 -13.46 -25.95 11.83
CA VAL A 56 -12.97 -26.81 12.92
C VAL A 56 -13.57 -28.21 12.84
N ASN A 57 -14.88 -28.31 12.61
CA ASN A 57 -15.59 -29.60 12.56
C ASN A 57 -15.22 -30.47 11.36
N VAL A 58 -14.93 -29.85 10.20
CA VAL A 58 -14.63 -30.57 8.94
C VAL A 58 -13.14 -30.78 8.72
N LEU A 59 -12.32 -29.76 9.03
CA LEU A 59 -10.89 -29.74 8.72
C LEU A 59 -10.00 -29.91 9.96
N GLY A 60 -10.54 -29.81 11.17
CA GLY A 60 -9.76 -29.89 12.41
C GLY A 60 -8.80 -28.71 12.63
N ILE A 61 -8.94 -27.63 11.84
CA ILE A 61 -8.09 -26.45 11.92
C ILE A 61 -8.81 -25.39 12.73
N ALA A 62 -8.27 -25.03 13.89
CA ALA A 62 -8.70 -23.89 14.68
C ALA A 62 -7.74 -22.73 14.47
N LEU A 63 -8.26 -21.58 14.03
CA LEU A 63 -7.50 -20.34 13.92
C LEU A 63 -7.84 -19.45 15.12
N PRO A 64 -6.87 -19.08 15.97
CA PRO A 64 -7.13 -18.19 17.09
C PRO A 64 -7.58 -16.80 16.66
N PHE A 65 -8.44 -16.17 17.45
CA PHE A 65 -8.89 -14.78 17.24
C PHE A 65 -7.74 -13.82 16.94
N THR A 66 -6.63 -13.92 17.66
CA THR A 66 -5.48 -13.02 17.52
C THR A 66 -4.87 -13.09 16.12
N VAL A 67 -4.89 -14.27 15.49
CA VAL A 67 -4.32 -14.50 14.15
C VAL A 67 -5.25 -13.93 13.10
N VAL A 68 -6.53 -14.31 13.15
CA VAL A 68 -7.50 -13.85 12.15
C VAL A 68 -7.72 -12.34 12.23
N ARG A 69 -7.69 -11.75 13.44
CA ARG A 69 -7.70 -10.30 13.63
C ARG A 69 -6.48 -9.64 12.98
N ALA A 70 -5.28 -10.15 13.28
CA ALA A 70 -4.04 -9.60 12.73
C ALA A 70 -3.96 -9.72 11.19
N TRP A 71 -4.44 -10.84 10.63
CA TRP A 71 -4.56 -10.99 9.18
C TRP A 71 -5.58 -10.01 8.60
N HIS A 72 -6.73 -9.84 9.24
CA HIS A 72 -7.76 -8.90 8.79
C HIS A 72 -7.24 -7.46 8.74
N THR A 73 -6.60 -6.98 9.82
CA THR A 73 -6.07 -5.62 9.91
C THR A 73 -4.94 -5.39 8.92
N ILE A 74 -3.96 -6.30 8.84
CA ILE A 74 -2.79 -6.07 7.99
C ILE A 74 -3.10 -6.23 6.51
N LEU A 75 -3.95 -7.20 6.14
CA LEU A 75 -4.30 -7.40 4.74
C LEU A 75 -5.15 -6.24 4.21
N GLN A 76 -5.99 -5.62 5.06
CA GLN A 76 -6.78 -4.43 4.69
C GLN A 76 -5.89 -3.32 4.14
N ILE A 77 -4.70 -3.17 4.72
CA ILE A 77 -3.67 -2.25 4.27
C ILE A 77 -2.97 -2.79 3.02
N TYR A 78 -2.57 -4.06 3.06
CA TYR A 78 -1.65 -4.65 2.09
C TYR A 78 -2.25 -4.78 0.68
N TRP A 79 -3.48 -5.29 0.54
CA TRP A 79 -4.10 -5.47 -0.78
C TRP A 79 -4.32 -4.13 -1.48
N PHE A 80 -4.67 -3.11 -0.70
CA PHE A 80 -4.89 -1.75 -1.19
C PHE A 80 -3.61 -1.19 -1.80
N PHE A 81 -2.47 -1.34 -1.12
CA PHE A 81 -1.17 -0.97 -1.65
C PHE A 81 -0.81 -1.70 -2.95
N MET A 82 -1.17 -2.98 -3.09
CA MET A 82 -0.91 -3.73 -4.33
C MET A 82 -1.66 -3.13 -5.52
N CYS A 83 -2.92 -2.69 -5.32
CA CYS A 83 -3.66 -1.94 -6.32
C CYS A 83 -2.94 -0.64 -6.70
N TRP A 84 -2.43 0.10 -5.72
CA TRP A 84 -1.72 1.36 -5.98
C TRP A 84 -0.43 1.21 -6.73
N VAL A 85 0.39 0.24 -6.31
CA VAL A 85 1.63 -0.11 -7.00
C VAL A 85 1.33 -0.49 -8.44
N GLY A 86 0.32 -1.33 -8.66
CA GLY A 86 -0.12 -1.73 -10.00
C GLY A 86 -0.59 -0.54 -10.85
N TYR A 87 -1.41 0.34 -10.29
CA TYR A 87 -2.01 1.47 -11.01
C TYR A 87 -0.98 2.53 -11.40
N THR A 88 -0.13 2.95 -10.47
CA THR A 88 0.91 3.96 -10.73
C THR A 88 1.89 3.50 -11.81
N ILE A 89 2.31 2.23 -11.80
CA ILE A 89 3.17 1.66 -12.84
C ILE A 89 2.44 1.55 -14.18
N PHE A 90 1.16 1.16 -14.17
CA PHE A 90 0.34 1.04 -15.38
C PHE A 90 0.24 2.37 -16.15
N PHE A 91 0.27 3.48 -15.42
CA PHE A 91 0.19 4.82 -15.99
C PHE A 91 1.51 5.34 -16.59
N LEU A 92 2.67 4.89 -16.11
CA LEU A 92 3.99 5.42 -16.52
C LEU A 92 4.21 5.51 -18.04
N PRO A 93 3.84 4.50 -18.86
CA PRO A 93 4.11 4.54 -20.29
C PRO A 93 3.30 5.59 -21.06
N ARG A 94 2.30 6.21 -20.42
CA ARG A 94 1.56 7.35 -20.98
C ARG A 94 2.30 8.67 -20.79
N LEU A 95 3.19 8.76 -19.81
CA LEU A 95 3.96 9.97 -19.51
C LEU A 95 5.24 10.05 -20.33
N SER A 96 5.98 8.93 -20.41
CA SER A 96 7.26 8.91 -21.11
C SER A 96 7.55 7.54 -21.74
N ARG A 97 8.59 7.51 -22.56
CA ARG A 97 9.07 6.28 -23.19
C ARG A 97 9.58 5.32 -22.11
N VAL A 98 9.17 4.05 -22.20
CA VAL A 98 9.53 3.02 -21.21
C VAL A 98 11.06 2.85 -21.12
N PRO A 99 11.68 3.02 -19.94
CA PRO A 99 13.11 2.77 -19.75
C PRO A 99 13.51 1.31 -19.99
N SER A 100 14.77 1.07 -20.34
CA SER A 100 15.30 -0.29 -20.43
C SER A 100 15.21 -1.01 -19.07
N GLY A 101 15.01 -2.32 -19.07
CA GLY A 101 14.92 -3.12 -17.85
C GLY A 101 13.67 -2.92 -16.98
N GLN A 102 12.75 -2.01 -17.34
CA GLN A 102 11.57 -1.70 -16.52
C GLN A 102 10.70 -2.92 -16.24
N ARG A 103 10.50 -3.80 -17.24
CA ARG A 103 9.73 -5.04 -17.07
C ARG A 103 10.33 -5.98 -16.02
N PHE A 104 11.67 -6.08 -15.98
CA PHE A 104 12.36 -6.89 -14.98
C PHE A 104 12.13 -6.32 -13.58
N LEU A 105 12.29 -5.01 -13.41
CA LEU A 105 12.07 -4.34 -12.11
C LEU A 105 10.62 -4.51 -11.61
N ILE A 106 9.63 -4.39 -12.50
CA ILE A 106 8.21 -4.64 -12.18
C ILE A 106 8.00 -6.10 -11.73
N ASN A 107 8.67 -7.04 -12.38
CA ASN A 107 8.57 -8.46 -12.02
C ASN A 107 9.25 -8.77 -10.69
N LEU A 108 10.42 -8.19 -10.45
CA LEU A 108 11.14 -8.28 -9.18
C LEU A 108 10.30 -7.70 -8.05
N LEU A 109 9.76 -6.49 -8.23
CA LEU A 109 8.88 -5.85 -7.26
C LEU A 109 7.69 -6.75 -6.91
N PHE A 110 7.03 -7.33 -7.92
CA PHE A 110 5.93 -8.25 -7.68
C PHE A 110 6.35 -9.48 -6.86
N ALA A 111 7.49 -10.09 -7.20
CA ALA A 111 8.00 -11.24 -6.47
C ALA A 111 8.27 -10.89 -5.00
N LEU A 112 8.88 -9.73 -4.73
CA LEU A 112 9.12 -9.25 -3.37
C LEU A 112 7.80 -9.02 -2.62
N CYS A 113 6.80 -8.41 -3.25
CA CYS A 113 5.47 -8.23 -2.65
C CYS A 113 4.81 -9.59 -2.32
N VAL A 114 4.88 -10.57 -3.21
CA VAL A 114 4.33 -11.91 -2.92
C VAL A 114 5.07 -12.55 -1.73
N VAL A 115 6.40 -12.47 -1.70
CA VAL A 115 7.22 -12.99 -0.60
C VAL A 115 6.85 -12.32 0.73
N VAL A 116 6.68 -10.99 0.74
CA VAL A 116 6.24 -10.25 1.93
C VAL A 116 4.83 -10.65 2.36
N GLY A 117 3.88 -10.76 1.42
CA GLY A 117 2.51 -11.15 1.75
C GLY A 117 2.41 -12.57 2.32
N VAL A 118 3.10 -13.53 1.71
CA VAL A 118 3.18 -14.90 2.23
C VAL A 118 3.88 -14.92 3.58
N GLY A 119 5.02 -14.22 3.70
CA GLY A 119 5.78 -14.11 4.94
C GLY A 119 4.99 -13.49 6.09
N ALA A 120 4.17 -12.49 5.81
CA ALA A 120 3.26 -11.89 6.79
C ALA A 120 2.21 -12.90 7.26
N LEU A 121 1.54 -13.61 6.35
CA LEU A 121 0.53 -14.60 6.70
C LEU A 121 1.11 -15.74 7.53
N SER A 122 2.17 -16.38 7.04
CA SER A 122 2.83 -17.49 7.73
C SER A 122 3.52 -17.04 9.02
N GLY A 123 4.19 -15.89 8.99
CA GLY A 123 4.91 -15.34 10.14
C GLY A 123 3.97 -15.03 11.30
N ILE A 124 2.89 -14.30 11.05
CA ILE A 124 1.90 -13.98 12.09
C ILE A 124 1.31 -15.26 12.69
N TYR A 125 0.97 -16.24 11.87
CA TYR A 125 0.44 -17.53 12.34
C TYR A 125 1.44 -18.28 13.23
N LEU A 126 2.68 -18.47 12.76
CA LEU A 126 3.70 -19.20 13.51
C LEU A 126 4.14 -18.47 14.78
N GLY A 127 4.25 -17.14 14.72
CA GLY A 127 4.64 -16.30 15.85
C GLY A 127 3.59 -16.29 16.95
N GLN A 128 2.32 -16.12 16.61
CA GLN A 128 1.26 -16.04 17.62
C GLN A 128 0.87 -17.40 18.21
N LEU A 129 1.06 -18.51 17.49
CA LEU A 129 0.90 -19.85 18.06
C LEU A 129 2.07 -20.30 18.94
N GLY A 130 3.13 -19.49 19.06
CA GLY A 130 4.29 -19.81 19.87
C GLY A 130 5.18 -20.91 19.27
N TYR A 131 5.12 -21.13 17.95
CA TYR A 131 6.04 -22.05 17.27
C TYR A 131 7.43 -21.45 17.04
N LEU A 132 7.58 -20.13 17.22
CA LEU A 132 8.84 -19.41 17.15
C LEU A 132 9.22 -18.93 18.55
N ASP A 133 10.52 -18.93 18.86
CA ASP A 133 11.03 -18.23 20.04
C ASP A 133 10.81 -16.71 19.93
N ASP A 134 10.93 -15.98 21.03
CA ASP A 134 10.64 -14.53 21.07
C ASP A 134 11.46 -13.71 20.06
N THR A 135 12.72 -14.11 19.83
CA THR A 135 13.61 -13.39 18.89
C THR A 135 13.22 -13.68 17.45
N ALA A 136 12.98 -14.94 17.11
CA ALA A 136 12.50 -15.38 15.82
C ALA A 136 11.10 -14.83 15.53
N ALA A 137 10.22 -14.75 16.53
CA ALA A 137 8.90 -14.15 16.41
C ALA A 137 8.97 -12.65 16.10
N TYR A 138 9.87 -11.90 16.76
CA TYR A 138 10.08 -10.49 16.45
C TYR A 138 10.55 -10.26 15.00
N TRP A 139 11.46 -11.11 14.50
CA TRP A 139 12.04 -10.95 13.16
C TRP A 139 11.17 -11.52 12.04
N PHE A 140 10.67 -12.75 12.18
CA PHE A 140 9.98 -13.50 11.14
C PHE A 140 8.51 -13.80 11.46
N GLY A 141 8.09 -13.56 12.70
CA GLY A 141 6.74 -13.81 13.17
C GLY A 141 5.88 -12.55 13.20
N SER A 142 5.45 -12.17 14.41
CA SER A 142 4.65 -10.98 14.68
C SER A 142 5.34 -10.04 15.66
N GLN A 143 5.36 -8.74 15.36
CA GLN A 143 5.88 -7.72 16.28
C GLN A 143 4.92 -7.36 17.42
N GLY A 144 3.64 -7.74 17.32
CA GLY A 144 2.63 -7.53 18.37
C GLY A 144 2.00 -6.13 18.38
N TRP A 145 2.37 -5.25 17.46
CA TRP A 145 1.74 -3.94 17.30
C TRP A 145 0.60 -3.99 16.29
N GLU A 146 -0.58 -3.50 16.68
CA GLU A 146 -1.71 -3.41 15.77
C GLU A 146 -1.38 -2.51 14.57
N PHE A 147 -1.78 -2.94 13.37
CA PHE A 147 -1.44 -2.36 12.06
C PHE A 147 0.04 -2.49 11.64
N MET A 148 0.92 -2.99 12.50
CA MET A 148 2.32 -3.26 12.21
C MET A 148 2.73 -4.66 12.69
N GLU A 149 1.87 -5.64 12.41
CA GLU A 149 2.01 -7.00 12.90
C GLU A 149 3.14 -7.76 12.21
N LEU A 150 3.57 -7.36 11.00
CA LEU A 150 4.64 -8.05 10.27
C LEU A 150 5.92 -8.14 11.11
N GLY A 151 6.56 -9.31 11.17
CA GLY A 151 7.92 -9.44 11.70
C GLY A 151 8.90 -8.46 11.04
N ARG A 152 9.95 -8.05 11.78
CA ARG A 152 10.87 -6.98 11.38
C ARG A 152 11.56 -7.25 10.04
N PHE A 153 11.88 -8.50 9.72
CA PHE A 153 12.45 -8.87 8.42
C PHE A 153 11.48 -8.57 7.27
N TRP A 154 10.22 -9.01 7.41
CA TRP A 154 9.18 -8.78 6.41
C TRP A 154 8.85 -7.30 6.26
N HIS A 155 8.86 -6.55 7.37
CA HIS A 155 8.72 -5.10 7.38
C HIS A 155 9.85 -4.42 6.58
N LEU A 156 11.11 -4.77 6.82
CA LEU A 156 12.24 -4.21 6.07
C LEU A 156 12.19 -4.57 4.58
N LEU A 157 11.82 -5.81 4.26
CA LEU A 157 11.64 -6.26 2.88
C LEU A 157 10.50 -5.50 2.17
N MET A 158 9.41 -5.21 2.88
CA MET A 158 8.31 -4.37 2.41
C MET A 158 8.80 -2.94 2.11
N LEU A 159 9.54 -2.31 3.04
CA LEU A 159 10.11 -0.97 2.82
C LEU A 159 11.05 -0.96 1.61
N GLY A 160 11.92 -1.97 1.49
CA GLY A 160 12.80 -2.14 0.32
C GLY A 160 12.02 -2.29 -0.99
N SER A 161 10.89 -3.01 -0.96
CA SER A 161 9.98 -3.15 -2.11
C SER A 161 9.36 -1.81 -2.49
N PHE A 162 8.93 -1.01 -1.52
CA PHE A 162 8.39 0.33 -1.78
C PHE A 162 9.46 1.31 -2.27
N VAL A 163 10.70 1.22 -1.79
CA VAL A 163 11.82 1.99 -2.34
C VAL A 163 12.08 1.61 -3.81
N LEU A 164 12.06 0.31 -4.13
CA LEU A 164 12.15 -0.16 -5.53
C LEU A 164 10.99 0.37 -6.37
N TRP A 165 9.77 0.40 -5.83
CA TRP A 165 8.61 0.98 -6.50
C TRP A 165 8.79 2.46 -6.82
N ILE A 166 9.27 3.27 -5.87
CA ILE A 166 9.60 4.68 -6.12
C ILE A 166 10.69 4.81 -7.17
N ALA A 167 11.71 3.96 -7.16
CA ALA A 167 12.74 3.96 -8.19
C ALA A 167 12.18 3.65 -9.59
N ILE A 168 11.22 2.72 -9.70
CA ILE A 168 10.52 2.39 -10.95
C ILE A 168 9.72 3.61 -11.44
N ILE A 169 8.95 4.26 -10.57
CA ILE A 169 8.19 5.48 -10.90
C ILE A 169 9.15 6.59 -11.34
N PHE A 170 10.19 6.86 -10.55
CA PHE A 170 11.17 7.89 -10.85
C PHE A 170 11.82 7.71 -12.22
N ARG A 171 12.21 6.48 -12.59
CA ARG A 171 12.75 6.19 -13.93
C ARG A 171 11.77 6.53 -15.06
N GLY A 172 10.48 6.32 -14.84
CA GLY A 172 9.44 6.65 -15.82
C GLY A 172 9.06 8.13 -15.84
N VAL A 173 9.06 8.80 -14.69
CA VAL A 173 8.58 10.18 -14.58
C VAL A 173 9.71 11.20 -14.81
N ARG A 174 10.97 10.88 -14.46
CA ARG A 174 12.12 11.78 -14.57
C ARG A 174 12.28 12.42 -15.95
N PRO A 175 12.21 11.70 -17.09
CA PRO A 175 12.37 12.31 -18.41
C PRO A 175 11.23 13.27 -18.79
N TRP A 176 10.10 13.18 -18.09
CA TRP A 176 8.90 13.97 -18.35
C TRP A 176 8.83 15.23 -17.48
N ILE A 177 9.42 15.24 -16.28
CA ILE A 177 9.39 16.41 -15.39
C ILE A 177 10.29 17.53 -15.95
N THR A 178 9.70 18.71 -16.06
CA THR A 178 10.31 19.98 -16.47
C THR A 178 9.85 21.09 -15.52
N LYS A 179 10.47 22.28 -15.59
CA LYS A 179 10.04 23.44 -14.77
C LYS A 179 8.57 23.85 -15.01
N GLN A 180 8.01 23.53 -16.17
CA GLN A 180 6.64 23.92 -16.53
C GLN A 180 5.57 22.96 -16.01
N ASN A 181 5.91 21.69 -15.75
CA ASN A 181 4.94 20.66 -15.34
C ASN A 181 5.26 20.02 -13.98
N MET A 182 6.22 20.57 -13.22
CA MET A 182 6.58 20.06 -11.89
C MET A 182 5.46 20.12 -10.86
N TRP A 183 4.42 20.92 -11.10
CA TRP A 183 3.22 21.04 -10.24
C TRP A 183 2.00 20.34 -10.81
N SER A 184 2.18 19.59 -11.89
CA SER A 184 1.09 18.84 -12.51
C SER A 184 0.72 17.60 -11.69
N VAL A 185 -0.47 17.05 -11.95
CA VAL A 185 -0.98 15.90 -11.22
C VAL A 185 -0.03 14.68 -11.22
N PRO A 186 0.61 14.27 -12.33
CA PRO A 186 1.57 13.16 -12.30
C PRO A 186 2.82 13.44 -11.46
N ALA A 187 3.26 14.69 -11.38
CA ALA A 187 4.38 15.08 -10.52
C ALA A 187 3.96 15.03 -9.04
N TRP A 188 2.76 15.50 -8.71
CA TRP A 188 2.17 15.36 -7.37
C TRP A 188 2.02 13.90 -6.95
N LEU A 189 1.58 13.02 -7.85
CA LEU A 189 1.52 11.59 -7.57
C LEU A 189 2.90 10.99 -7.28
N PHE A 190 3.94 11.42 -8.00
CA PHE A 190 5.31 11.00 -7.71
C PHE A 190 5.81 11.52 -6.35
N TYR A 191 5.64 12.81 -6.04
CA TYR A 191 6.05 13.37 -4.76
C TYR A 191 5.26 12.77 -3.58
N GLY A 192 3.95 12.63 -3.74
CA GLY A 192 3.05 11.96 -2.80
C GLY A 192 3.46 10.52 -2.53
N SER A 193 3.84 9.78 -3.58
CA SER A 193 4.39 8.42 -3.42
C SER A 193 5.70 8.42 -2.66
N GLY A 194 6.61 9.35 -2.97
CA GLY A 194 7.89 9.45 -2.28
C GLY A 194 7.74 9.76 -0.79
N ILE A 195 6.92 10.75 -0.44
CA ILE A 195 6.69 11.14 0.95
C ILE A 195 5.92 10.07 1.74
N MET A 196 4.97 9.38 1.10
CA MET A 196 4.30 8.21 1.68
C MET A 196 5.33 7.13 2.06
N VAL A 197 6.21 6.74 1.13
CA VAL A 197 7.23 5.73 1.43
C VAL A 197 8.16 6.19 2.55
N LEU A 198 8.53 7.48 2.58
CA LEU A 198 9.31 8.06 3.66
C LEU A 198 8.62 7.88 5.02
N PHE A 199 7.32 8.16 5.12
CA PHE A 199 6.57 8.01 6.38
C PHE A 199 6.46 6.57 6.84
N LEU A 200 6.43 5.59 5.93
CA LEU A 200 6.47 4.17 6.32
C LEU A 200 7.75 3.78 7.08
N PHE A 201 8.87 4.51 6.89
CA PHE A 201 10.09 4.27 7.67
C PHE A 201 9.96 4.65 9.16
N PHE A 202 8.97 5.46 9.54
CA PHE A 202 8.70 5.74 10.96
C PHE A 202 8.36 4.46 11.73
N GLY A 203 7.87 3.41 11.06
CA GLY A 203 7.55 2.13 11.67
C GLY A 203 8.79 1.39 12.20
N LEU A 204 9.98 1.82 11.83
CA LEU A 204 11.23 1.32 12.40
C LEU A 204 11.48 1.83 13.83
N GLY A 205 10.88 2.97 14.21
CA GLY A 205 10.98 3.52 15.56
C GLY A 205 10.11 2.78 16.59
N ALA A 206 9.05 2.09 16.13
CA ALA A 206 8.20 1.27 16.98
C ALA A 206 8.90 -0.05 17.32
N THR A 207 9.58 -0.08 18.47
CA THR A 207 10.35 -1.25 18.93
C THR A 207 9.65 -1.93 20.12
N SER A 208 9.93 -3.22 20.32
CA SER A 208 9.35 -4.00 21.42
C SER A 208 10.09 -3.81 22.76
N SER A 209 11.35 -3.37 22.73
CA SER A 209 12.21 -3.23 23.92
C SER A 209 12.19 -1.83 24.55
N GLY A 210 11.57 -0.85 23.90
CA GLY A 210 11.55 0.54 24.33
C GLY A 210 10.40 0.87 25.29
N ASN A 211 10.32 2.14 25.70
CA ASN A 211 9.15 2.65 26.41
C ASN A 211 7.90 2.55 25.50
N PHE A 212 6.80 2.01 26.06
CA PHE A 212 5.55 1.81 25.32
C PHE A 212 5.05 3.09 24.64
N ALA A 213 5.01 4.22 25.36
CA ALA A 213 4.51 5.48 24.82
C ALA A 213 5.37 6.01 23.65
N ILE A 214 6.69 5.79 23.72
CA ILE A 214 7.60 6.16 22.62
C ILE A 214 7.38 5.24 21.40
N ALA A 215 7.23 3.94 21.63
CA ALA A 215 6.96 2.98 20.56
C ALA A 215 5.58 3.23 19.90
N ASP A 216 4.58 3.56 20.71
CA ASP A 216 3.22 3.86 20.26
C ASP A 216 3.15 5.18 19.49
N TYR A 217 3.92 6.20 19.91
CA TYR A 217 4.12 7.42 19.13
C TYR A 217 4.63 7.10 17.72
N TRP A 218 5.68 6.29 17.59
CA TRP A 218 6.21 5.90 16.27
C TRP A 218 5.23 5.02 15.47
N ARG A 219 4.44 4.18 16.14
CA ARG A 219 3.36 3.41 15.51
C ARG A 219 2.34 4.35 14.89
N TRP A 220 1.83 5.32 15.63
CA TRP A 220 0.85 6.27 15.10
C TRP A 220 1.45 7.22 14.08
N MET A 221 2.70 7.65 14.24
CA MET A 221 3.44 8.36 13.19
C MET A 221 3.45 7.57 11.87
N THR A 222 3.45 6.24 11.94
CA THR A 222 3.37 5.38 10.75
C THR A 222 1.93 5.26 10.25
N VAL A 223 1.01 4.80 11.10
CA VAL A 223 -0.37 4.47 10.73
C VAL A 223 -1.15 5.72 10.33
N HIS A 224 -1.13 6.76 11.16
CA HIS A 224 -1.89 7.98 10.95
C HIS A 224 -1.37 8.76 9.74
N MET A 225 -0.06 9.01 9.66
CA MET A 225 0.52 9.71 8.51
C MET A 225 0.36 8.92 7.22
N TRP A 226 0.41 7.60 7.30
CA TRP A 226 0.09 6.78 6.16
C TRP A 226 -1.38 6.96 5.74
N VAL A 227 -2.37 6.71 6.60
CA VAL A 227 -3.79 6.82 6.21
C VAL A 227 -4.11 8.23 5.73
N GLU A 228 -3.85 9.24 6.55
CA GLU A 228 -4.31 10.60 6.30
C GLU A 228 -3.52 11.26 5.17
N VAL A 229 -2.19 11.21 5.18
CA VAL A 229 -1.40 11.88 4.13
C VAL A 229 -1.35 11.07 2.84
N THR A 230 -1.44 9.74 2.87
CA THR A 230 -1.43 8.95 1.64
C THR A 230 -2.80 8.93 1.00
N PHE A 231 -3.84 8.51 1.70
CA PHE A 231 -5.13 8.28 1.03
C PHE A 231 -5.77 9.58 0.59
N GLU A 232 -5.71 10.63 1.42
CA GLU A 232 -6.37 11.89 1.10
C GLU A 232 -5.66 12.61 -0.04
N VAL A 233 -4.33 12.69 -0.01
CA VAL A 233 -3.54 13.32 -1.09
C VAL A 233 -3.69 12.55 -2.40
N PHE A 234 -3.56 11.22 -2.38
CA PHE A 234 -3.63 10.42 -3.61
C PHE A 234 -5.03 10.43 -4.20
N THR A 235 -6.06 10.23 -3.38
CA THR A 235 -7.45 10.22 -3.84
C THR A 235 -7.80 11.58 -4.43
N THR A 236 -7.40 12.67 -3.77
CA THR A 236 -7.59 14.04 -4.29
C THR A 236 -6.89 14.24 -5.64
N CYS A 237 -5.64 13.79 -5.77
CA CYS A 237 -4.91 13.86 -7.04
C CYS A 237 -5.59 13.06 -8.15
N ILE A 238 -6.05 11.84 -7.88
CA ILE A 238 -6.62 10.95 -8.90
C ILE A 238 -8.01 11.39 -9.30
N ILE A 239 -8.87 11.73 -8.35
CA ILE A 239 -10.18 12.29 -8.66
C ILE A 239 -10.00 13.57 -9.47
N GLY A 240 -9.09 14.45 -9.05
CA GLY A 240 -8.75 15.64 -9.82
C GLY A 240 -8.27 15.33 -11.24
N TYR A 241 -7.39 14.33 -11.40
CA TYR A 241 -6.95 13.86 -12.71
C TYR A 241 -8.10 13.35 -13.57
N LEU A 242 -8.95 12.47 -13.02
CA LEU A 242 -10.08 11.86 -13.75
C LEU A 242 -11.10 12.93 -14.16
N LEU A 243 -11.41 13.89 -13.28
CA LEU A 243 -12.30 15.01 -13.59
C LEU A 243 -11.75 15.89 -14.72
N VAL A 244 -10.43 16.12 -14.75
CA VAL A 244 -9.79 16.84 -15.87
C VAL A 244 -9.87 16.01 -17.16
N GLN A 245 -9.64 14.70 -17.09
CA GLN A 245 -9.72 13.82 -18.27
C GLN A 245 -11.13 13.72 -18.85
N MET A 246 -12.16 13.71 -18.00
CA MET A 246 -13.56 13.71 -18.41
C MET A 246 -14.05 15.08 -18.92
N GLY A 247 -13.21 16.12 -18.88
CA GLY A 247 -13.58 17.48 -19.29
C GLY A 247 -14.51 18.20 -18.31
N LEU A 248 -14.69 17.66 -17.10
CA LEU A 248 -15.55 18.24 -16.06
C LEU A 248 -14.86 19.37 -15.29
N MET A 249 -13.53 19.43 -15.34
CA MET A 249 -12.72 20.44 -14.65
C MET A 249 -11.55 20.88 -15.53
N ASN A 250 -11.24 22.19 -15.49
CA ASN A 250 -10.04 22.70 -16.15
C ASN A 250 -8.77 22.32 -15.35
N ARG A 251 -7.64 22.16 -16.06
CA ARG A 251 -6.37 21.73 -15.46
C ARG A 251 -5.87 22.68 -14.36
N ALA A 252 -5.95 23.99 -14.60
CA ALA A 252 -5.44 24.99 -13.67
C ALA A 252 -6.20 24.99 -12.32
N MET A 253 -7.51 24.75 -12.37
CA MET A 253 -8.37 24.61 -11.19
C MET A 253 -8.01 23.35 -10.42
N ALA A 254 -7.86 22.22 -11.11
CA ALA A 254 -7.45 20.96 -10.48
C ALA A 254 -6.11 21.10 -9.76
N GLU A 255 -5.11 21.68 -10.42
CA GLU A 255 -3.76 21.86 -9.85
C GLU A 255 -3.78 22.79 -8.62
N ARG A 256 -4.56 23.87 -8.64
CA ARG A 256 -4.71 24.79 -7.49
C ARG A 256 -5.43 24.15 -6.31
N VAL A 257 -6.52 23.42 -6.57
CA VAL A 257 -7.31 22.75 -5.52
C VAL A 257 -6.50 21.62 -4.90
N ILE A 258 -5.82 20.80 -5.71
CA ILE A 258 -4.93 19.75 -5.22
C ILE A 258 -3.82 20.36 -4.37
N PHE A 259 -3.18 21.45 -4.83
CA PHE A 259 -2.14 22.12 -4.05
C PHE A 259 -2.65 22.54 -2.66
N LEU A 260 -3.78 23.24 -2.62
CA LEU A 260 -4.37 23.71 -1.36
C LEU A 260 -4.73 22.54 -0.45
N ALA A 261 -5.40 21.51 -0.98
CA ALA A 261 -5.79 20.33 -0.24
C ALA A 261 -4.58 19.61 0.36
N VAL A 262 -3.52 19.37 -0.42
CA VAL A 262 -2.30 18.71 0.06
C VAL A 262 -1.63 19.51 1.18
N MET A 263 -1.56 20.84 1.06
CA MET A 263 -0.99 21.67 2.13
C MET A 263 -1.84 21.60 3.40
N MET A 264 -3.17 21.65 3.28
CA MET A 264 -4.06 21.55 4.43
C MET A 264 -3.95 20.19 5.11
N PHE A 265 -4.01 19.09 4.33
CA PHE A 265 -3.86 17.73 4.85
C PHE A 265 -2.52 17.53 5.55
N LEU A 266 -1.41 18.04 5.00
CA LEU A 266 -0.11 17.94 5.67
C LEU A 266 -0.08 18.66 7.01
N VAL A 267 -0.67 19.85 7.11
CA VAL A 267 -0.71 20.59 8.38
C VAL A 267 -1.61 19.88 9.39
N THR A 268 -2.81 19.46 8.98
CA THR A 268 -3.77 18.84 9.89
C THR A 268 -3.33 17.46 10.32
N ALA A 269 -2.82 16.62 9.41
CA ALA A 269 -2.38 15.26 9.72
C ALA A 269 -1.16 15.26 10.64
N VAL A 270 -0.17 16.14 10.42
CA VAL A 270 1.03 16.19 11.29
C VAL A 270 0.66 16.54 12.74
N VAL A 271 -0.27 17.48 12.93
CA VAL A 271 -0.77 17.83 14.28
C VAL A 271 -1.73 16.76 14.82
N GLY A 272 -2.56 16.20 13.93
CA GLY A 272 -3.63 15.24 14.19
C GLY A 272 -3.16 13.95 14.83
N ILE A 273 -1.91 13.53 14.60
CA ILE A 273 -1.30 12.37 15.27
C ILE A 273 -1.50 12.40 16.79
N SER A 274 -1.49 13.60 17.38
CA SER A 274 -1.58 13.81 18.83
C SER A 274 -2.93 13.42 19.47
N HIS A 275 -3.97 13.10 18.68
CA HIS A 275 -5.25 12.62 19.23
C HIS A 275 -5.28 11.11 19.53
N ASN A 276 -4.21 10.39 19.17
CA ASN A 276 -4.07 8.95 19.39
C ASN A 276 -3.30 8.68 20.69
#